data_AF-A0A7Z2ZUU3-F1
#
_entry.id   AF-A0A7Z2ZUU3-F1
#
_cell.length_a   1.000
_cell.length_b   1.000
_cell.length_c   1.000
_cell.angle_alpha   90.00
_cell.angle_beta   90.00
_cell.angle_gamma   90.00
#
_symmetry.space_group_name_H-M   'P 1'
#
loop_
_entity.id
_entity.type
_entity.pdbx_description
1 polymer ?
#
loop_
_entity_poly.entity_id
_entity_poly.type
_entity_poly.pdbx_seq_one_letter_code
_entity_poly.pdbx_strand_id
1 'polypeptide(L)'
;MDDDLAVLGIAVPEQAKWAGEDDEAEDFEIYAENAQSVSVFTSMATQWQWTGGMESHRSGLNHAVLFMHMDKVGVSRKRKRRFEVMADVQVMERAALDVWHEAAAARQEEQRRKAGK
;
A
#
# COMPACT_ATOMS: atom_id res chain seq x y z
N MET A 1 -29.54 7.98 -13.53
CA MET A 1 -28.25 8.38 -14.16
C MET A 1 -27.74 7.32 -15.12
N ASP A 2 -28.21 6.08 -15.04
CA ASP A 2 -27.83 5.01 -15.99
C ASP A 2 -28.38 5.23 -17.41
N ASP A 3 -29.55 5.86 -17.57
CA ASP A 3 -30.17 6.14 -18.88
C ASP A 3 -29.37 7.16 -19.73
N ASP A 4 -28.67 8.11 -19.11
CA ASP A 4 -27.96 9.17 -19.84
C ASP A 4 -26.66 8.67 -20.50
N LEU A 5 -26.06 7.61 -19.96
CA LEU A 5 -24.82 7.01 -20.50
C LEU A 5 -25.09 6.10 -21.71
N ALA A 6 -26.28 5.49 -21.76
CA ALA A 6 -26.72 4.67 -22.89
C ALA A 6 -26.94 5.52 -24.16
N VAL A 7 -27.38 6.77 -24.03
CA VAL A 7 -27.52 7.73 -25.14
C VAL A 7 -26.17 8.05 -25.81
N LEU A 8 -25.06 7.93 -25.07
CA LEU A 8 -23.71 8.16 -25.59
C LEU A 8 -23.06 6.91 -26.20
N GLY A 9 -23.77 5.77 -26.28
CA GLY A 9 -23.25 4.53 -26.87
C GLY A 9 -22.12 3.87 -26.08
N ILE A 10 -21.93 4.27 -24.82
CA ILE A 10 -20.94 3.68 -23.93
C ILE A 10 -21.59 2.46 -23.26
N ALA A 11 -21.19 1.26 -23.67
CA ALA A 11 -21.51 0.05 -22.90
C ALA A 11 -20.81 0.18 -21.55
N VAL A 12 -21.58 0.17 -20.45
CA VAL A 12 -21.01 0.13 -19.10
C VAL A 12 -20.08 -1.09 -19.05
N PRO A 13 -18.76 -0.90 -18.89
CA PRO A 13 -17.82 -2.00 -18.97
C PRO A 13 -18.14 -3.03 -17.88
N GLU A 14 -18.09 -4.33 -18.19
CA GLU A 14 -18.29 -5.40 -17.20
C GLU A 14 -17.34 -5.27 -15.99
N GLN A 15 -16.21 -4.58 -16.19
CA GLN A 15 -15.22 -4.22 -15.19
C GLN A 15 -15.77 -3.30 -14.08
N ALA A 16 -16.84 -2.55 -14.33
CA ALA A 16 -17.55 -1.78 -13.31
C ALA A 16 -18.21 -2.67 -12.25
N LYS A 17 -18.47 -3.94 -12.57
CA LYS A 17 -19.00 -4.94 -11.63
C LYS A 17 -17.93 -5.48 -10.67
N TRP A 18 -16.65 -5.18 -10.94
CA TRP A 18 -15.50 -5.57 -10.11
C TRP A 18 -14.97 -4.42 -9.26
N ALA A 19 -15.53 -3.21 -9.42
CA ALA A 19 -15.44 -2.20 -8.39
C ALA A 19 -16.33 -2.70 -7.25
N GLY A 20 -15.76 -3.54 -6.37
CA GLY A 20 -16.40 -3.92 -5.12
C GLY A 20 -16.80 -2.67 -4.33
N GLU A 21 -17.74 -2.83 -3.39
CA GLU A 21 -18.05 -1.82 -2.38
C GLU A 21 -16.77 -1.08 -2.00
N ASP A 22 -16.75 0.24 -2.23
CA ASP A 22 -15.67 1.08 -1.73
C ASP A 22 -15.51 0.71 -0.26
N ASP A 23 -14.40 0.04 0.09
CA ASP A 23 -13.96 -0.06 1.47
C ASP A 23 -13.89 1.41 1.93
N GLU A 24 -14.89 1.87 2.69
CA GLU A 24 -14.95 3.25 3.15
C GLU A 24 -13.61 3.56 3.78
N ALA A 25 -12.88 4.53 3.21
CA ALA A 25 -11.54 4.84 3.65
C ALA A 25 -11.61 5.22 5.14
N GLU A 26 -11.11 4.35 6.01
CA GLU A 26 -11.01 4.65 7.43
C GLU A 26 -10.03 5.82 7.61
N ASP A 27 -10.60 6.98 7.91
CA ASP A 27 -9.81 8.16 8.25
C ASP A 27 -9.07 7.93 9.58
N PHE A 28 -7.79 8.28 9.63
CA PHE A 28 -6.98 8.22 10.85
C PHE A 28 -6.24 9.53 11.11
N GLU A 29 -6.06 9.86 12.39
CA GLU A 29 -5.35 11.07 12.81
C GLU A 29 -3.83 10.90 12.64
N ILE A 30 -3.16 11.96 12.16
CA ILE A 30 -1.70 12.04 12.07
C ILE A 30 -1.21 13.18 12.95
N TYR A 31 -0.42 12.86 13.97
CA TYR A 31 0.24 13.87 14.80
C TYR A 31 1.26 14.67 13.97
N ALA A 32 1.39 15.96 14.27
CA ALA A 32 2.24 16.89 13.52
C ALA A 32 3.71 16.42 13.41
N GLU A 33 4.22 15.74 14.44
CA GLU A 33 5.57 15.18 14.46
C GLU A 33 5.78 14.02 13.48
N ASN A 34 4.73 13.24 13.19
CA ASN A 34 4.76 12.09 12.29
C ASN A 34 4.39 12.44 10.85
N ALA A 35 3.83 13.63 10.60
CA ALA A 35 3.33 14.03 9.28
C ALA A 35 4.35 13.85 8.15
N GLN A 36 5.63 14.19 8.41
CA GLN A 36 6.69 14.00 7.42
C GLN A 36 7.02 12.52 7.20
N SER A 37 7.06 11.72 8.26
CA SER A 37 7.34 10.28 8.18
C SER A 37 6.25 9.56 7.40
N VAL A 38 4.98 9.86 7.67
CA VAL A 38 3.83 9.32 6.92
C VAL A 38 3.90 9.76 5.46
N SER A 39 4.16 11.05 5.20
CA SER A 39 4.29 11.55 3.82
C SER A 39 5.40 10.85 3.03
N VAL A 40 6.55 10.56 3.66
CA VAL A 40 7.64 9.80 3.04
C VAL A 40 7.19 8.37 2.76
N PHE A 41 6.62 7.68 3.75
CA PHE A 41 6.13 6.30 3.59
C PHE A 41 5.09 6.18 2.46
N THR A 42 4.06 7.03 2.46
CA THR A 42 3.03 7.04 1.41
C THR A 42 3.62 7.36 0.04
N SER A 43 4.62 8.24 -0.04
CA SER A 43 5.29 8.51 -1.31
C SER A 43 6.07 7.31 -1.86
N MET A 44 6.43 6.35 -1.02
CA MET A 44 7.12 5.11 -1.38
C MET A 44 6.16 3.94 -1.66
N ALA A 45 4.85 4.17 -1.72
CA ALA A 45 3.84 3.12 -1.89
C ALA A 45 4.06 2.19 -3.11
N THR A 46 4.77 2.65 -4.14
CA THR A 46 5.09 1.87 -5.35
C THR A 46 6.45 1.18 -5.31
N GLN A 47 7.22 1.36 -4.25
CA GLN A 47 8.63 0.97 -4.17
C GLN A 47 8.85 -0.36 -3.43
N TRP A 48 7.85 -1.23 -3.41
CA TRP A 48 7.95 -2.55 -2.79
C TRP A 48 8.83 -3.49 -3.61
N GLN A 49 9.75 -4.16 -2.92
CA GLN A 49 10.49 -5.28 -3.44
C GLN A 49 9.64 -6.54 -3.34
N TRP A 50 9.70 -7.34 -4.40
CA TRP A 50 8.99 -8.60 -4.51
C TRP A 50 10.00 -9.75 -4.55
N THR A 51 9.72 -10.79 -3.79
CA THR A 51 10.46 -12.06 -3.84
C THR A 51 9.79 -13.00 -4.83
N GLY A 52 10.60 -13.62 -5.70
CA GLY A 52 10.14 -14.60 -6.68
C GLY A 52 9.96 -15.99 -6.06
N GLY A 53 9.03 -16.78 -6.59
CA GLY A 53 8.71 -18.13 -6.12
C GLY A 53 7.37 -18.62 -6.67
N MET A 54 6.84 -19.74 -6.14
CA MET A 54 5.49 -20.22 -6.46
C MET A 54 4.40 -19.20 -6.10
N GLU A 55 4.63 -18.39 -5.06
CA GLU A 55 3.78 -17.25 -4.73
C GLU A 55 4.65 -16.01 -4.49
N SER A 56 4.43 -14.97 -5.28
CA SER A 56 5.12 -13.70 -5.14
C SER A 56 4.57 -12.94 -3.93
N HIS A 57 5.42 -12.51 -3.02
CA HIS A 57 5.05 -11.68 -1.89
C HIS A 57 5.99 -10.48 -1.79
N ARG A 58 5.54 -9.45 -1.08
CA ARG A 58 6.35 -8.25 -0.81
C ARG A 58 7.28 -8.58 0.34
N SER A 59 8.56 -8.24 0.21
CA SER A 59 9.56 -8.49 1.26
C SER A 59 10.00 -7.23 2.02
N GLY A 60 9.71 -6.06 1.45
CA GLY A 60 10.10 -4.77 2.03
C GLY A 60 10.11 -3.64 1.01
N LEU A 61 10.37 -2.42 1.48
CA LEU A 61 10.54 -1.23 0.68
C LEU A 61 11.98 -1.14 0.14
N ASN A 62 12.12 -0.57 -1.06
CA ASN A 62 13.43 -0.23 -1.60
C ASN A 62 14.03 0.98 -0.88
N HIS A 63 14.85 0.73 0.14
CA HIS A 63 15.53 1.78 0.92
C HIS A 63 16.56 2.59 0.12
N ALA A 64 16.99 2.12 -1.06
CA ALA A 64 17.93 2.88 -1.90
C ALA A 64 17.34 4.21 -2.41
N VAL A 65 16.02 4.29 -2.56
CA VAL A 65 15.33 5.51 -3.01
C VAL A 65 14.85 6.38 -1.84
N LEU A 66 14.93 5.91 -0.60
CA LEU A 66 14.37 6.57 0.58
C LEU A 66 14.80 8.03 0.72
N PHE A 67 16.10 8.32 0.54
CA PHE A 67 16.60 9.69 0.68
C PHE A 67 16.07 10.65 -0.40
N MET A 68 15.79 10.14 -1.61
CA MET A 68 15.15 10.94 -2.66
C MET A 68 13.73 11.33 -2.27
N HIS A 69 12.99 10.41 -1.65
CA HIS A 69 11.65 10.67 -1.14
C HIS A 69 11.66 11.63 0.07
N MET A 70 12.62 11.49 0.97
CA MET A 70 12.86 12.45 2.05
C MET A 70 13.13 13.86 1.52
N ASP A 71 13.97 13.99 0.48
CA ASP A 71 14.24 15.28 -0.16
C ASP A 71 12.98 15.86 -0.83
N LYS A 72 12.17 15.04 -1.52
CA LYS A 72 10.90 15.44 -2.14
C LYS A 72 9.88 15.98 -1.13
N VAL A 73 9.83 15.40 0.06
CA VAL A 73 8.92 15.80 1.17
C VAL A 73 9.49 16.95 2.01
N GLY A 74 10.73 17.38 1.76
CA GLY A 74 11.36 18.48 2.49
C GLY A 74 11.87 18.10 3.88
N VAL A 75 12.20 16.83 4.11
CA VAL A 75 12.86 16.39 5.34
C VAL A 75 14.26 17.00 5.43
N SER A 76 14.59 17.55 6.60
CA SER A 76 15.90 18.16 6.84
C SER A 76 17.06 17.23 6.48
N ARG A 77 18.11 17.77 5.83
CA ARG A 77 19.34 17.02 5.53
C ARG A 77 20.18 16.68 6.76
N LYS A 78 19.78 17.15 7.95
CA LYS A 78 20.43 16.80 9.22
C LYS A 78 20.36 15.28 9.43
N ARG A 79 21.53 14.68 9.66
CA ARG A 79 21.70 13.24 9.86
C ARG A 79 20.67 12.66 10.84
N LYS A 80 20.57 13.24 12.05
CA LYS A 80 19.65 12.79 13.11
C LYS A 80 18.20 12.70 12.62
N ARG A 81 17.69 13.76 11.98
CA ARG A 81 16.30 13.80 11.47
C ARG A 81 16.04 12.74 10.40
N ARG A 82 17.00 12.50 9.49
CA ARG A 82 16.87 11.45 8.47
C ARG A 82 16.83 10.05 9.08
N PHE A 83 17.62 9.80 10.14
CA PHE A 83 17.58 8.53 10.86
C PHE A 83 16.26 8.34 11.62
N GLU A 84 15.71 9.39 12.23
CA GLU A 84 14.38 9.33 12.87
C GLU A 84 13.30 8.97 11.84
N VAL A 85 13.24 9.68 10.71
CA VAL A 85 12.25 9.39 9.66
C VAL A 85 12.45 7.99 9.06
N MET A 86 13.69 7.52 8.89
CA MET A 86 13.96 6.16 8.43
C MET A 86 13.43 5.11 9.41
N ALA A 87 13.64 5.32 10.71
CA ALA A 87 13.13 4.41 11.74
C ALA A 87 11.59 4.37 11.72
N ASP A 88 10.92 5.52 11.60
CA ASP A 88 9.47 5.59 11.49
C ASP A 88 8.95 4.86 10.25
N VAL A 89 9.61 5.04 9.10
CA VAL A 89 9.28 4.32 7.85
C VAL A 89 9.41 2.81 8.03
N GLN A 90 10.44 2.33 8.74
CA GLN A 90 10.61 0.90 9.01
C GLN A 90 9.52 0.33 9.91
N VAL A 91 8.97 1.13 10.84
CA VAL A 91 7.83 0.72 11.67
C VAL A 91 6.58 0.52 10.80
N MET A 92 6.27 1.49 9.94
CA MET A 92 5.13 1.40 9.02
C MET A 92 5.30 0.27 7.99
N GLU A 93 6.52 0.08 7.49
CA GLU A 93 6.85 -1.02 6.57
C GLU A 93 6.54 -2.39 7.20
N ARG A 94 6.98 -2.61 8.44
CA ARG A 94 6.72 -3.87 9.15
C ARG A 94 5.21 -4.10 9.34
N ALA A 95 4.49 -3.07 9.79
CA ALA A 95 3.04 -3.18 9.97
C ALA A 95 2.32 -3.53 8.66
N ALA A 96 2.71 -2.92 7.54
CA ALA A 96 2.14 -3.23 6.23
C ALA A 96 2.45 -4.66 5.78
N LEU A 97 3.68 -5.14 6.02
CA LEU A 97 4.06 -6.53 5.72
C LEU A 97 3.25 -7.52 6.55
N ASP A 98 3.05 -7.27 7.84
CA ASP A 98 2.26 -8.13 8.72
C ASP A 98 0.82 -8.29 8.19
N VAL A 99 0.17 -7.19 7.83
CA VAL A 99 -1.18 -7.19 7.24
C VAL A 99 -1.24 -8.01 5.94
N TRP A 100 -0.28 -7.84 5.04
CA TRP A 100 -0.28 -8.59 3.78
C TRP A 100 0.06 -10.06 3.95
N HIS A 101 0.94 -10.40 4.89
CA HIS A 101 1.25 -11.79 5.22
C HIS A 101 0.03 -12.50 5.82
N GLU A 102 -0.69 -11.84 6.73
CA GLU A 102 -1.93 -12.36 7.30
C GLU A 102 -2.99 -12.59 6.20
N ALA A 103 -3.20 -11.61 5.33
CA ALA A 103 -4.13 -11.74 4.21
C ALA A 103 -3.73 -12.86 3.22
N ALA A 104 -2.43 -13.06 2.98
CA ALA A 104 -1.93 -14.15 2.14
C ALA A 104 -2.18 -15.52 2.80
N ALA A 105 -1.89 -15.66 4.09
CA ALA A 105 -2.13 -16.89 4.85
C ALA A 105 -3.63 -17.28 4.84
N ALA A 106 -4.52 -16.31 5.06
CA ALA A 106 -5.97 -16.53 5.01
C ALA A 106 -6.43 -17.04 3.63
N ARG A 107 -5.93 -16.44 2.53
CA ARG A 107 -6.23 -16.90 1.17
C ARG A 107 -5.73 -18.31 0.90
N GLN A 108 -4.52 -18.64 1.33
CA GLN A 108 -3.97 -19.99 1.17
C GLN A 108 -4.80 -21.04 1.91
N GLU A 109 -5.26 -20.74 3.14
CA GLU A 109 -6.11 -21.65 3.90
C GLU A 109 -7.44 -21.90 3.19
N GLU A 110 -8.09 -20.85 2.67
CA GLU A 110 -9.33 -20.98 1.91
C GLU A 110 -9.15 -21.86 0.65
N GLN A 111 -8.05 -21.65 -0.08
CA GLN A 111 -7.72 -22.46 -1.26
C GLN A 111 -7.49 -23.93 -0.89
N ARG A 112 -6.78 -24.21 0.23
CA ARG A 112 -6.56 -25.58 0.72
C ARG A 112 -7.87 -26.26 1.12
N ARG A 113 -8.79 -25.53 1.76
CA ARG A 113 -10.13 -26.04 2.12
C ARG A 113 -10.95 -26.38 0.87
N LYS A 114 -10.86 -25.56 -0.18
CA LYS A 114 -11.56 -25.81 -1.47
C LYS A 114 -10.95 -26.97 -2.26
N ALA A 115 -9.63 -27.17 -2.20
CA ALA A 115 -8.95 -28.25 -2.93
C ALA A 115 -9.07 -29.63 -2.25
N GLY A 116 -9.40 -29.67 -0.96
CA GLY A 116 -9.62 -30.92 -0.20
C GLY A 116 -11.06 -31.44 -0.21
N LYS A 117 -11.97 -30.77 -0.91
CA LYS A 117 -13.39 -31.14 -1.07
C LYS A 117 -13.67 -31.52 -2.52
#